data_AF-A0A0A1XP40-F1
#
_entry.id   AF-A0A0A1XP40-F1
#
_cell.length_a   1.000
_cell.length_b   1.000
_cell.length_c   1.000
_cell.angle_alpha   90.00
_cell.angle_beta   90.00
_cell.angle_gamma   90.00
#
_symmetry.space_group_name_H-M   'P 1'
#
loop_
_entity.id
_entity.type
_entity.pdbx_description
1 polymer ?
#
loop_
_entity_poly.entity_id
_entity_poly.type
_entity_poly.pdbx_seq_one_letter_code
_entity_poly.pdbx_strand_id
1 'polypeptide(L)'
;HGKDETIPLPDDVTCKKSIRCKKNGNVWKADLSTCPTNQWFDPGLKFCTATYKCPTQSPPATTSTPVPITTTERTLTLEEICENHGEQGNIARPDDPTCKKYIVCSKPGSRWIAQAYTCRNFYDPTINKCSSTYKCPS
;
A
#
# COMPACT_ATOMS: atom_id res chain seq x y z
N HIS A 1 -36.16 -4.67 -9.98
CA HIS A 1 -35.10 -4.54 -11.00
C HIS A 1 -33.74 -4.55 -10.30
N GLY A 2 -33.17 -5.74 -10.10
CA GLY A 2 -31.82 -5.88 -9.53
C GLY A 2 -30.81 -5.55 -10.61
N LYS A 3 -30.18 -4.37 -10.51
CA LYS A 3 -29.30 -3.89 -11.56
C LYS A 3 -28.05 -4.74 -11.57
N ASP A 4 -27.67 -5.22 -12.76
CA ASP A 4 -26.37 -5.80 -12.96
C ASP A 4 -25.32 -4.71 -12.73
N GLU A 5 -24.39 -4.98 -11.82
CA GLU A 5 -23.39 -4.01 -11.40
C GLU A 5 -22.00 -4.60 -11.60
N THR A 6 -21.13 -3.84 -12.26
CA THR A 6 -19.71 -4.20 -12.41
C THR A 6 -18.89 -3.32 -11.47
N ILE A 7 -18.14 -3.92 -10.57
CA ILE A 7 -17.31 -3.21 -9.59
C ILE A 7 -15.85 -3.68 -9.71
N PRO A 8 -14.87 -2.85 -9.29
CA PRO A 8 -13.49 -3.31 -9.25
C PRO A 8 -13.35 -4.46 -8.25
N LEU A 9 -12.45 -5.40 -8.53
CA LEU A 9 -12.14 -6.46 -7.55
C LEU A 9 -11.37 -5.82 -6.38
N PRO A 10 -11.87 -5.89 -5.12
CA PRO A 10 -11.30 -5.14 -4.00
C PRO A 10 -9.84 -5.52 -3.67
N ASP A 11 -9.40 -6.74 -3.98
CA ASP A 11 -8.02 -7.21 -3.80
C ASP A 11 -7.12 -7.00 -5.04
N ASP A 12 -7.66 -6.47 -6.15
CA ASP A 12 -6.90 -6.28 -7.38
C ASP A 12 -6.22 -4.92 -7.41
N VAL A 13 -5.01 -4.87 -6.86
CA VAL A 13 -4.14 -3.68 -6.89
C VAL A 13 -3.67 -3.28 -8.30
N THR A 14 -3.91 -4.14 -9.30
CA THR A 14 -3.52 -3.92 -10.69
C THR A 14 -4.61 -3.29 -11.55
N CYS A 15 -5.83 -3.10 -11.01
CA CYS A 15 -7.06 -2.76 -11.73
C CYS A 15 -7.26 -3.52 -13.05
N LYS A 16 -6.73 -4.73 -13.17
CA LYS A 16 -6.94 -5.64 -14.29
C LYS A 16 -8.17 -6.51 -14.08
N LYS A 17 -8.68 -6.63 -12.86
CA LYS A 17 -9.82 -7.51 -12.56
C LYS A 17 -11.03 -6.72 -12.09
N SER A 18 -12.18 -7.11 -12.60
CA SER A 18 -13.48 -6.63 -12.16
C SER A 18 -14.41 -7.79 -11.88
N ILE A 19 -15.46 -7.53 -11.13
CA ILE A 19 -16.48 -8.49 -10.78
C ILE A 19 -17.83 -7.95 -11.22
N ARG A 20 -18.56 -8.74 -12.01
CA ARG A 20 -19.90 -8.42 -12.49
C ARG A 20 -20.93 -9.20 -11.68
N CYS A 21 -21.63 -8.48 -10.81
CA CYS A 21 -22.67 -9.01 -9.97
C CYS A 21 -24.00 -9.00 -10.74
N LYS A 22 -24.60 -10.18 -10.92
CA LYS A 22 -25.92 -10.36 -11.53
C LYS A 22 -26.84 -11.04 -10.54
N LYS A 23 -28.02 -10.46 -10.31
CA LYS A 23 -29.05 -11.05 -9.47
C LYS A 23 -29.97 -11.92 -10.34
N ASN A 24 -29.95 -13.23 -10.13
CA ASN A 24 -30.89 -14.14 -10.78
C ASN A 24 -31.86 -14.69 -9.73
N GLY A 25 -33.08 -14.15 -9.68
CA GLY A 25 -34.03 -14.40 -8.60
C GLY A 25 -33.54 -13.86 -7.25
N ASN A 26 -33.37 -14.73 -6.25
CA ASN A 26 -32.84 -14.39 -4.93
C ASN A 26 -31.34 -14.67 -4.77
N VAL A 27 -30.67 -15.19 -5.80
CA VAL A 27 -29.25 -15.55 -5.74
C VAL A 27 -28.42 -14.50 -6.45
N TRP A 28 -27.37 -14.01 -5.78
CA TRP A 28 -26.35 -13.20 -6.39
C TRP A 28 -25.30 -14.10 -7.03
N LYS A 29 -25.05 -13.91 -8.33
CA LYS A 29 -23.93 -14.50 -9.06
C LYS A 29 -22.90 -13.43 -9.35
N ALA A 30 -21.64 -13.75 -9.17
CA ALA A 30 -20.53 -12.87 -9.45
C ALA A 30 -19.65 -13.50 -10.54
N ASP A 31 -19.56 -12.85 -11.69
CA ASP A 31 -18.66 -13.24 -12.78
C ASP A 31 -17.38 -12.41 -12.69
N LEU A 32 -16.23 -13.07 -12.53
CA LEU A 32 -14.92 -12.41 -12.60
C LEU A 32 -14.55 -12.14 -14.06
N SER A 33 -14.06 -10.93 -14.34
CA SER A 33 -13.62 -10.52 -15.68
C SER A 33 -12.26 -9.85 -15.61
N THR A 34 -11.40 -10.17 -16.56
CA THR A 34 -10.05 -9.59 -16.68
C THR A 34 -10.01 -8.63 -17.86
N CYS A 35 -9.48 -7.43 -17.65
CA CYS A 35 -9.31 -6.44 -18.70
C CYS A 35 -8.25 -6.85 -19.73
N PRO A 36 -8.42 -6.45 -21.01
CA PRO A 36 -7.43 -6.69 -22.04
C PRO A 36 -6.04 -6.11 -21.73
N THR A 37 -5.03 -6.54 -22.49
CA THR A 37 -3.68 -5.95 -22.46
C THR A 37 -3.76 -4.43 -22.68
N ASN A 38 -2.97 -3.66 -21.93
CA ASN A 38 -2.97 -2.18 -21.93
C ASN A 38 -4.30 -1.49 -21.57
N GLN A 39 -5.25 -2.20 -20.92
CA GLN A 39 -6.47 -1.59 -20.38
C GLN A 39 -6.66 -1.86 -18.89
N TRP A 40 -7.36 -0.98 -18.19
CA TRP A 40 -7.64 -1.06 -16.76
C TRP A 40 -9.11 -0.78 -16.49
N PHE A 41 -9.67 -1.41 -15.47
CA PHE A 41 -11.06 -1.24 -15.09
C PHE A 41 -11.28 0.12 -14.44
N ASP A 42 -12.08 0.94 -15.10
CA ASP A 42 -12.49 2.25 -14.59
C ASP A 42 -13.78 2.10 -13.76
N PRO A 43 -13.76 2.37 -12.44
CA PRO A 43 -14.95 2.25 -11.60
C PRO A 43 -15.99 3.35 -11.86
N GLY A 44 -15.60 4.49 -12.44
CA GLY A 44 -16.49 5.57 -12.85
C GLY A 44 -17.21 5.24 -14.15
N LEU A 45 -16.51 4.61 -15.09
CA LEU A 45 -17.08 4.20 -16.38
C LEU A 45 -17.67 2.78 -16.38
N LYS A 46 -17.33 1.96 -15.38
CA LYS A 46 -17.77 0.57 -15.21
C LYS A 46 -17.31 -0.38 -16.33
N PHE A 47 -16.25 -0.02 -17.07
CA PHE A 47 -15.64 -0.84 -18.13
C PHE A 47 -14.11 -0.67 -18.20
N CYS A 48 -13.44 -1.56 -18.94
CA CYS A 48 -12.00 -1.51 -19.15
C CYS A 48 -11.63 -0.43 -20.18
N THR A 49 -10.74 0.49 -19.83
CA THR A 49 -10.25 1.52 -20.73
C THR A 49 -8.73 1.66 -20.62
N ALA A 50 -8.10 2.06 -21.72
CA ALA A 50 -6.69 2.41 -21.75
C ALA A 50 -6.40 3.78 -21.10
N THR A 51 -7.43 4.63 -20.95
CA THR A 51 -7.29 5.98 -20.39
C THR A 51 -7.33 6.01 -18.87
N TYR A 52 -7.91 4.97 -18.25
CA TYR A 52 -7.98 4.88 -16.80
C TYR A 52 -6.60 4.57 -16.25
N LYS A 53 -6.06 5.55 -15.53
CA LYS A 53 -4.87 5.35 -14.73
C LYS A 53 -5.30 4.62 -13.48
N CYS A 54 -5.11 3.31 -13.48
CA CYS A 54 -5.24 2.53 -12.26
C CYS A 54 -4.40 3.20 -11.18
N PRO A 55 -4.99 3.58 -10.04
CA PRO A 55 -4.24 3.99 -8.87
C PRO A 55 -3.54 2.75 -8.31
N THR A 56 -2.50 2.28 -9.00
CA THR A 56 -1.65 1.20 -8.51
C THR A 56 -0.93 1.72 -7.27
N GLN A 57 -1.09 1.02 -6.15
CA GLN A 57 0.05 0.86 -5.26
C GLN A 57 1.06 0.03 -6.06
N SER A 58 2.07 0.72 -6.59
CA SER A 58 3.07 0.20 -7.52
C SER A 58 3.67 -1.13 -7.05
N PRO A 59 3.60 -2.23 -7.83
CA PRO A 59 4.46 -3.40 -7.59
C PRO A 59 5.89 -3.17 -8.15
N PRO A 60 6.89 -3.91 -7.64
CA PRO A 60 8.32 -3.67 -7.84
C PRO A 60 8.79 -3.83 -9.29
N ALA A 61 9.51 -2.83 -9.79
CA ALA A 61 10.16 -2.88 -11.11
C ALA A 61 11.50 -3.62 -11.00
N THR A 62 11.56 -4.85 -11.54
CA THR A 62 12.81 -5.58 -11.73
C THR A 62 13.46 -5.20 -13.07
N THR A 63 14.70 -4.72 -12.97
CA THR A 63 15.80 -4.83 -13.95
C THR A 63 15.99 -3.76 -15.06
N SER A 64 17.05 -2.99 -14.82
CA SER A 64 18.08 -2.43 -15.72
C SER A 64 17.73 -1.41 -16.79
N THR A 65 18.07 -0.15 -16.51
CA THR A 65 18.93 0.73 -17.34
C THR A 65 19.36 1.92 -16.46
N PRO A 66 20.66 2.28 -16.35
CA PRO A 66 21.09 3.40 -15.53
C PRO A 66 20.76 4.73 -16.24
N VAL A 67 19.83 5.50 -15.67
CA VAL A 67 19.60 6.90 -16.05
C VAL A 67 19.65 7.79 -14.80
N PRO A 68 20.24 9.00 -14.90
CA PRO A 68 20.70 9.75 -13.76
C PRO A 68 19.56 10.19 -12.84
N ILE A 69 19.83 9.96 -11.56
CA ILE A 69 19.16 10.43 -10.34
C ILE A 69 18.70 11.89 -10.47
N THR A 70 17.40 12.08 -10.62
CA THR A 70 16.72 13.29 -10.14
C THR A 70 15.90 12.85 -8.95
N THR A 71 16.50 13.02 -7.77
CA THR A 71 15.98 12.57 -6.47
C THR A 71 14.76 13.41 -6.06
N THR A 72 13.59 13.07 -6.60
CA THR A 72 12.34 13.41 -5.94
C THR A 72 12.19 12.44 -4.77
N GLU A 73 12.43 12.91 -3.54
CA GLU A 73 12.16 12.16 -2.30
C GLU A 73 10.71 11.68 -2.31
N ARG A 74 10.51 10.42 -2.70
CA ARG A 74 9.23 9.74 -2.55
C ARG A 74 9.15 9.29 -1.09
N THR A 75 8.33 9.97 -0.30
CA THR A 75 8.02 9.56 1.08
C THR A 75 7.39 8.16 1.03
N LEU A 76 8.08 7.17 1.62
CA LEU A 76 7.57 5.82 1.75
C LEU A 76 6.34 5.82 2.67
N THR A 77 5.36 4.96 2.38
CA THR A 77 4.24 4.73 3.32
C THR A 77 4.72 3.93 4.53
N LEU A 78 3.99 4.01 5.64
CA LEU A 78 4.36 3.30 6.88
C LEU A 78 4.45 1.78 6.69
N GLU A 79 3.56 1.21 5.86
CA GLU A 79 3.54 -0.22 5.53
C GLU A 79 4.77 -0.62 4.71
N GLU A 80 5.16 0.19 3.73
CA GLU A 80 6.40 -0.02 2.94
C GLU A 80 7.65 0.03 3.83
N ILE A 81 7.68 0.92 4.84
CA ILE A 81 8.81 0.99 5.78
C ILE A 81 8.91 -0.29 6.62
N CYS A 82 7.79 -0.82 7.10
CA CYS A 82 7.75 -2.10 7.82
C CYS A 82 8.09 -3.29 6.93
N GLU A 83 7.66 -3.28 5.67
CA GLU A 83 7.99 -4.32 4.70
C GLU A 83 9.48 -4.34 4.38
N ASN A 84 10.09 -3.17 4.19
CA ASN A 84 11.53 -3.03 3.96
C ASN A 84 12.37 -3.40 5.19
N HIS A 85 11.84 -3.16 6.39
CA HIS A 85 12.46 -3.63 7.64
C HIS A 85 12.41 -5.16 7.76
N GLY A 86 11.32 -5.79 7.31
CA GLY A 86 11.20 -7.25 7.23
C GLY A 86 10.93 -7.95 8.58
N GLU A 87 11.02 -7.24 9.71
CA GLU A 87 10.80 -7.78 11.04
C GLU A 87 9.67 -7.07 11.80
N GLN A 88 8.95 -7.82 12.64
CA GLN A 88 7.92 -7.29 13.52
C GLN A 88 8.55 -6.60 14.72
N GLY A 89 7.98 -5.48 15.14
CA GLY A 89 8.49 -4.71 16.27
C GLY A 89 8.33 -3.22 16.07
N ASN A 90 9.02 -2.46 16.91
CA ASN A 90 9.05 -1.02 16.82
C ASN A 90 10.29 -0.62 16.02
N ILE A 91 10.17 0.37 15.15
CA ILE A 91 11.29 0.92 14.39
C ILE A 91 11.24 2.44 14.39
N ALA A 92 12.40 3.08 14.24
CA ALA A 92 12.47 4.52 14.11
C ALA A 92 11.79 4.95 12.80
N ARG A 93 11.12 6.11 12.82
CA ARG A 93 10.54 6.68 11.60
C ARG A 93 11.65 7.39 10.81
N PRO A 94 12.04 6.89 9.61
CA PRO A 94 13.17 7.41 8.85
C PRO A 94 12.97 8.85 8.37
N ASP A 95 11.72 9.25 8.16
CA ASP A 95 11.30 10.61 7.78
C ASP A 95 11.08 11.55 8.97
N ASP A 96 11.43 11.14 10.20
CA ASP A 96 11.35 11.98 11.39
C ASP A 96 12.74 12.46 11.86
N PRO A 97 13.21 13.64 11.41
CA PRO A 97 14.50 14.20 11.84
C PRO A 97 14.52 14.58 13.33
N THR A 98 13.37 14.51 14.01
CA THR A 98 13.27 14.83 15.44
C THR A 98 13.48 13.62 16.35
N CYS A 99 13.61 12.41 15.78
CA CYS A 99 13.62 11.13 16.49
C CYS A 99 12.50 10.98 17.51
N LYS A 100 11.36 11.66 17.35
CA LYS A 100 10.21 11.56 18.26
C LYS A 100 9.18 10.58 17.76
N LYS A 101 9.21 10.23 16.48
CA LYS A 101 8.25 9.30 15.89
C LYS A 101 8.86 7.93 15.70
N TYR A 102 8.04 6.92 15.92
CA TYR A 102 8.37 5.53 15.67
C TYR A 102 7.19 4.83 15.00
N ILE A 103 7.46 3.69 14.39
CA ILE A 103 6.47 2.90 13.67
C ILE A 103 6.40 1.54 14.35
N VAL A 104 5.19 1.06 14.59
CA VAL A 104 4.94 -0.29 15.07
C VAL A 104 4.56 -1.15 13.87
N CYS A 105 5.40 -2.15 13.59
CA CYS A 105 5.25 -3.10 12.51
C CYS A 105 4.68 -4.41 13.05
N SER A 106 3.59 -4.88 12.46
CA SER A 106 2.94 -6.13 12.82
C SER A 106 2.54 -6.89 11.57
N LYS A 107 2.71 -8.22 11.60
CA LYS A 107 2.38 -9.08 10.45
C LYS A 107 1.52 -10.27 10.91
N PRO A 108 0.24 -10.05 11.26
CA PRO A 108 -0.64 -11.11 11.74
C PRO A 108 -1.06 -12.13 10.66
N GLY A 109 -0.51 -12.03 9.45
CA GLY A 109 -0.80 -12.90 8.31
C GLY A 109 0.15 -12.63 7.14
N SER A 110 -0.37 -12.51 5.92
CA SER A 110 0.47 -12.23 4.74
C SER A 110 0.74 -10.75 4.49
N ARG A 111 0.12 -9.84 5.24
CA ARG A 111 0.21 -8.39 5.06
C ARG A 111 0.88 -7.71 6.23
N TRP A 112 1.74 -6.74 5.94
CA TRP A 112 2.27 -5.82 6.93
C TRP A 112 1.21 -4.82 7.35
N ILE A 113 1.15 -4.55 8.64
CA ILE A 113 0.36 -3.49 9.26
C ILE A 113 1.36 -2.58 9.96
N ALA A 114 1.24 -1.28 9.70
CA ALA A 114 2.13 -0.27 10.27
C ALA A 114 1.31 0.83 10.92
N GLN A 115 1.75 1.27 12.10
CA GLN A 115 1.13 2.38 12.82
C GLN A 115 2.20 3.32 13.36
N ALA A 116 2.08 4.60 13.07
CA ALA A 116 3.00 5.61 13.60
C ALA A 116 2.56 6.09 14.98
N TYR A 117 3.53 6.17 15.89
CA TYR A 117 3.36 6.67 17.24
C TYR A 117 4.41 7.73 17.55
N THR A 118 4.15 8.53 18.58
CA THR A 118 5.05 9.61 19.01
C THR A 118 5.50 9.37 20.45
N CYS A 119 6.80 9.34 20.65
CA CYS A 119 7.46 9.30 21.94
C CYS A 119 7.38 10.65 22.64
N ARG A 120 7.31 10.61 23.98
CA ARG A 120 7.44 11.81 24.82
C ARG A 120 8.85 12.40 24.79
N ASN A 121 9.85 11.52 24.77
CA ASN A 121 11.27 11.85 24.64
C ASN A 121 11.71 11.51 23.21
N PHE A 122 12.79 10.75 23.05
CA PHE A 122 13.28 10.30 21.76
C PHE A 122 13.12 8.79 21.62
N TYR A 123 12.88 8.32 20.40
CA TYR A 123 12.87 6.90 20.08
C TYR A 123 14.31 6.41 19.90
N ASP A 124 14.68 5.39 20.67
CA ASP A 124 15.97 4.73 20.57
C ASP A 124 15.82 3.44 19.74
N PRO A 125 16.36 3.41 18.50
CA PRO A 125 16.29 2.23 17.64
C PRO A 125 17.18 1.08 18.12
N THR A 126 18.15 1.31 19.01
CA THR A 126 19.03 0.23 19.51
C THR A 126 18.31 -0.68 20.51
N ILE A 127 17.35 -0.12 21.26
CA ILE A 127 16.55 -0.84 22.26
C ILE A 127 15.07 -0.93 21.87
N ASN A 128 14.71 -0.42 20.69
CA ASN A 128 13.35 -0.37 20.14
C ASN A 128 12.29 0.27 21.06
N LYS A 129 12.67 1.33 21.79
CA LYS A 129 11.82 2.00 22.80
C LYS A 129 12.07 3.50 22.90
N CYS A 130 11.07 4.22 23.41
CA CYS A 130 11.24 5.62 23.79
C CYS A 130 12.19 5.73 24.99
N SER A 131 13.27 6.48 24.84
CA SER A 131 14.27 6.76 25.86
C SER A 131 14.48 8.25 26.07
N SER A 132 14.62 8.67 27.33
CA SER A 132 15.04 10.04 27.69
C SER A 132 16.54 10.24 27.60
N THR A 133 17.32 9.16 27.53
CA THR A 133 18.79 9.21 27.45
C THR A 133 19.30 9.19 26.02
N TYR A 134 18.49 8.72 25.07
CA TYR A 134 18.85 8.70 23.66
C TYR A 134 19.01 10.12 23.11
N LYS A 135 20.09 10.32 22.37
CA LYS A 135 20.39 11.58 21.69
C LYS A 135 20.12 11.39 20.21
N CYS A 136 19.12 12.12 19.70
CA CYS A 136 18.84 12.14 18.28
C CYS A 136 20.10 12.64 17.54
N PRO A 137 20.66 11.86 16.60
CA PRO A 137 21.78 12.32 15.80
C PRO A 137 21.33 13.48 14.92
N SER A 138 22.06 14.59 15.02
CA SER A 138 21.87 15.84 14.26
C SER A 138 22.72 15.86 13.00
#